data_AF-A0A969PQG3-F1
#
_entry.id   AF-A0A969PQG3-F1
#
_cell.length_a   1.000
_cell.length_b   1.000
_cell.length_c   1.000
_cell.angle_alpha   90.00
_cell.angle_beta   90.00
_cell.angle_gamma   90.00
#
_symmetry.space_group_name_H-M   'P 1'
#
loop_
_entity.id
_entity.type
_entity.pdbx_description
1 polymer ?
#
loop_
_entity_poly.entity_id
_entity_poly.type
_entity_poly.pdbx_seq_one_letter_code
_entity_poly.pdbx_strand_id
1 'polypeptide(L)'
;MGSVLLEALTAVGRLFLHPLTYIFVLGLFFYHIKRVKRERRHFHTKVQDVVSALLSPVPKALIAGVTAAVVFVVTGVELSYALLLLFSAVWLLQLPFRHASWYSFTVTAAVSMLLLPFLPAGGTGSAWLNDMLASLQEVNMFHLGVLLVTLMLLEAVLFRTSAASSPLLQKSPRGKMVGAHTISNLWLMPAVVLVPAGGAASQGWWPLLDGTTGTFGFMLIPFLVGYQVKAQSVYPDVASERVGARLFVTALLAGAFFAGSFFLPVLIYAAAAVVLLGRASAGWAFEAADHSSVSIYTARENGLTVLGVLPGSTAEKLNILPGETIVKTNGVQVETQAAFYEALQQSSAYAKLEVVDRDGEKRIAQASIYENDHYLIGCLFIPDDENTNLSLRGLRSLVVLRQDRRETADDEEKQEDTHEEKSS
;
A
#
# COMPACT_ATOMS: atom_id res chain seq x y z
N MET A 1 33.64 8.08 -23.92
CA MET A 1 33.28 7.67 -22.55
C MET A 1 33.07 8.86 -21.61
N GLY A 2 33.91 9.91 -21.63
CA GLY A 2 33.72 11.09 -20.76
C GLY A 2 32.41 11.85 -20.97
N SER A 3 31.93 12.00 -22.21
CA SER A 3 30.65 12.68 -22.52
C SER A 3 29.43 11.94 -21.96
N VAL A 4 29.37 10.62 -22.12
CA VAL A 4 28.27 9.77 -21.62
C VAL A 4 28.24 9.75 -20.10
N LEU A 5 29.40 9.67 -19.43
CA LEU A 5 29.47 9.71 -17.97
C LEU A 5 29.02 11.08 -17.43
N LEU A 6 29.43 12.16 -18.08
CA LEU A 6 29.06 13.52 -17.70
C LEU A 6 27.55 13.75 -17.93
N GLU A 7 26.99 13.19 -19.00
CA GLU A 7 25.55 13.24 -19.26
C GLU A 7 24.73 12.40 -18.28
N ALA A 8 25.21 11.22 -17.88
CA ALA A 8 24.60 10.45 -16.81
C ALA A 8 24.63 11.21 -15.47
N LEU A 9 25.74 11.89 -15.17
CA LEU A 9 25.89 12.67 -13.94
C LEU A 9 25.01 13.92 -13.94
N THR A 10 24.85 14.60 -15.09
CA THR A 10 23.91 15.72 -15.21
C THR A 10 22.45 15.26 -15.16
N ALA A 11 22.12 14.08 -15.69
CA ALA A 11 20.79 13.48 -15.54
C ALA A 11 20.44 13.21 -14.07
N VAL A 12 21.41 12.73 -13.27
CA VAL A 12 21.25 12.58 -11.82
C VAL A 12 21.17 13.95 -11.13
N GLY A 13 21.97 14.93 -11.53
CA GLY A 13 21.88 16.29 -10.99
C GLY A 13 20.51 16.94 -11.21
N ARG A 14 19.92 16.74 -12.39
CA ARG A 14 18.57 17.23 -12.75
C ARG A 14 17.47 16.64 -11.87
N LEU A 15 17.63 15.40 -11.40
CA LEU A 15 16.69 14.78 -10.46
C LEU A 15 16.52 15.63 -9.19
N PHE A 16 17.63 16.11 -8.61
CA PHE A 16 17.61 16.89 -7.37
C PHE A 16 17.18 18.35 -7.58
N LEU A 17 17.17 18.84 -8.82
CA LEU A 17 16.65 20.17 -9.13
C LEU A 17 15.13 20.17 -9.31
N HIS A 18 14.54 19.01 -9.63
CA HIS A 18 13.12 18.93 -9.96
C HIS A 18 12.22 18.86 -8.70
N PRO A 19 11.14 19.67 -8.62
CA PRO A 19 10.26 19.71 -7.44
C PRO A 19 9.58 18.36 -7.15
N LEU A 20 9.25 17.57 -8.18
CA LEU A 20 8.61 16.24 -8.03
C LEU A 20 9.38 15.31 -7.07
N THR A 21 10.71 15.34 -7.09
CA THR A 21 11.55 14.49 -6.25
C THR A 21 11.26 14.73 -4.77
N TYR A 22 11.24 16.00 -4.35
CA TYR A 22 10.94 16.37 -2.97
C TYR A 22 9.48 16.13 -2.60
N ILE A 23 8.59 16.50 -3.52
CA ILE A 23 7.15 16.38 -3.35
C ILE A 23 6.73 14.92 -3.13
N PHE A 24 7.27 13.97 -3.92
CA PHE A 24 6.97 12.54 -3.76
C PHE A 24 7.55 11.96 -2.48
N VAL A 25 8.80 12.29 -2.13
CA VAL A 25 9.43 11.83 -0.89
C VAL A 25 8.64 12.33 0.32
N LEU A 26 8.23 13.59 0.33
CA LEU A 26 7.38 14.15 1.38
C LEU A 26 6.02 13.44 1.44
N GLY A 27 5.36 13.23 0.30
CA GLY A 27 4.08 12.51 0.24
C GLY A 27 4.15 11.10 0.79
N LEU A 28 5.17 10.34 0.38
CA LEU A 28 5.47 9.00 0.89
C LEU A 28 5.66 9.02 2.41
N PHE A 29 6.48 9.96 2.91
CA PHE A 29 6.75 10.10 4.33
C PHE A 29 5.48 10.42 5.13
N PHE A 30 4.67 11.39 4.67
CA PHE A 30 3.40 11.73 5.31
C PHE A 30 2.40 10.57 5.29
N TYR A 31 2.35 9.80 4.20
CA TYR A 31 1.51 8.62 4.09
C TYR A 31 1.85 7.58 5.15
N HIS A 32 3.13 7.22 5.28
CA HIS A 32 3.57 6.23 6.26
C HIS A 32 3.46 6.72 7.70
N ILE A 33 3.66 8.01 7.99
CA ILE A 33 3.38 8.58 9.31
C ILE A 33 1.91 8.41 9.68
N LYS A 34 0.99 8.72 8.76
CA LYS A 34 -0.46 8.54 9.00
C LYS A 34 -0.81 7.07 9.24
N ARG A 35 -0.18 6.14 8.50
CA ARG A 35 -0.32 4.70 8.72
C ARG A 35 0.10 4.31 10.13
N VAL A 36 1.29 4.69 10.57
CA VAL A 36 1.80 4.40 11.92
C VAL A 36 0.92 5.00 13.01
N LYS A 37 0.43 6.24 12.82
CA LYS A 37 -0.53 6.88 13.76
C LYS A 37 -1.86 6.14 13.83
N ARG A 38 -2.29 5.45 12.76
CA ARG A 38 -3.50 4.61 12.75
C ARG A 38 -3.24 3.29 13.46
N GLU A 39 -2.14 2.62 13.15
CA GLU A 39 -1.74 1.35 13.80
C GLU A 39 -1.63 1.51 15.32
N ARG A 40 -0.92 2.54 15.80
CA ARG A 40 -0.80 2.83 17.25
C ARG A 40 -2.13 3.14 17.92
N ARG A 41 -3.10 3.68 17.19
CA ARG A 41 -4.45 3.93 17.73
C ARG A 41 -5.28 2.65 17.85
N HIS A 42 -5.11 1.70 16.94
CA HIS A 42 -5.89 0.46 16.94
C HIS A 42 -5.26 -0.67 17.77
N PHE A 43 -3.92 -0.72 17.83
CA PHE A 43 -3.17 -1.84 18.40
C PHE A 43 -2.18 -1.43 19.48
N HIS A 44 -2.07 -0.13 19.82
CA HIS A 44 -1.07 0.41 20.74
C HIS A 44 0.40 0.16 20.38
N THR A 45 0.64 -0.45 19.22
CA THR A 45 1.96 -0.72 18.66
C THR A 45 2.00 -0.34 17.18
N LYS A 46 3.19 -0.23 16.63
CA LYS A 46 3.45 -0.05 15.20
C LYS A 46 3.72 -1.42 14.58
N VAL A 47 3.16 -1.71 13.41
CA VAL A 47 3.47 -2.98 12.72
C VAL A 47 4.83 -2.88 12.06
N GLN A 48 5.04 -1.82 11.27
CA GLN A 48 6.29 -1.60 10.57
C GLN A 48 6.69 -0.13 10.67
N ASP A 49 7.98 0.11 10.89
CA ASP A 49 8.56 1.44 10.91
C ASP A 49 8.47 2.16 9.56
N VAL A 50 8.49 3.49 9.61
CA VAL A 50 8.41 4.33 8.41
C VAL A 50 9.57 4.04 7.46
N VAL A 51 10.79 3.88 7.99
CA VAL A 51 11.99 3.64 7.18
C VAL A 51 11.94 2.27 6.49
N SER A 52 11.63 1.21 7.24
CA SER A 52 11.54 -0.13 6.64
C SER A 52 10.39 -0.23 5.63
N ALA A 53 9.30 0.49 5.84
CA ALA A 53 8.21 0.59 4.88
C ALA A 53 8.59 1.32 3.58
N LEU A 54 9.49 2.32 3.66
CA LEU A 54 10.04 3.01 2.49
C LEU A 54 11.07 2.16 1.75
N LEU A 55 11.88 1.39 2.47
CA LEU A 55 12.98 0.60 1.88
C LEU A 55 12.52 -0.76 1.32
N SER A 56 11.55 -1.40 1.95
CA SER A 56 11.02 -2.71 1.51
C SER A 56 10.61 -2.76 0.03
N PRO A 57 9.91 -1.75 -0.54
CA PRO A 57 9.51 -1.76 -1.95
C PRO A 57 10.63 -1.36 -2.92
N VAL A 58 11.78 -0.85 -2.46
CA VAL A 58 12.84 -0.28 -3.33
C VAL A 58 13.36 -1.27 -4.38
N PRO A 59 13.67 -2.55 -4.06
CA PRO A 59 14.21 -3.47 -5.07
C PRO A 59 13.26 -3.68 -6.24
N LYS A 60 11.96 -3.87 -5.96
CA LYS A 60 10.93 -4.02 -7.00
C LYS A 60 10.73 -2.72 -7.78
N ALA A 61 10.79 -1.57 -7.10
CA ALA A 61 10.68 -0.25 -7.73
C ALA A 61 11.85 0.04 -8.69
N LEU A 62 13.08 -0.36 -8.34
CA LEU A 62 14.25 -0.20 -9.20
C LEU A 62 14.14 -1.05 -10.47
N ILE A 63 13.75 -2.32 -10.33
CA ILE A 63 13.54 -3.21 -11.50
C ILE A 63 12.49 -2.61 -12.43
N ALA A 64 11.36 -2.18 -11.89
CA ALA A 64 10.30 -1.54 -12.68
C ALA A 64 10.76 -0.22 -13.31
N GLY A 65 11.56 0.59 -12.60
CA GLY A 65 12.13 1.85 -13.11
C GLY A 65 13.08 1.63 -14.28
N VAL A 66 13.94 0.59 -14.20
CA VAL A 66 14.80 0.18 -15.32
C VAL A 66 13.97 -0.29 -16.51
N THR A 67 12.94 -1.11 -16.28
CA THR A 67 12.03 -1.55 -17.35
C THR A 67 11.33 -0.36 -18.02
N ALA A 68 10.82 0.60 -17.23
CA ALA A 68 10.23 1.83 -17.75
C ALA A 68 11.24 2.65 -18.56
N ALA A 69 12.46 2.81 -18.05
CA ALA A 69 13.52 3.55 -18.72
C ALA A 69 13.86 2.93 -20.09
N VAL A 70 13.97 1.59 -20.18
CA VAL A 70 14.19 0.89 -21.45
C VAL A 70 13.07 1.19 -22.43
N VAL A 71 11.81 1.10 -22.00
CA VAL A 71 10.67 1.41 -22.87
C VAL A 71 10.69 2.87 -23.33
N PHE A 72 10.89 3.82 -22.42
CA PHE A 72 10.91 5.26 -22.74
C PHE A 72 12.06 5.64 -23.66
N VAL A 73 13.24 5.07 -23.43
CA VAL A 73 14.39 5.24 -24.31
C VAL A 73 14.04 4.64 -25.67
N VAL A 74 13.72 3.35 -25.79
CA VAL A 74 13.44 2.71 -27.10
C VAL A 74 12.34 3.43 -27.89
N THR A 75 11.30 3.90 -27.21
CA THR A 75 10.17 4.61 -27.86
C THR A 75 10.45 6.10 -28.13
N GLY A 76 11.53 6.65 -27.59
CA GLY A 76 11.87 8.06 -27.76
C GLY A 76 10.99 9.02 -26.97
N VAL A 77 10.44 8.59 -25.82
CA VAL A 77 9.54 9.43 -25.01
C VAL A 77 10.28 10.67 -24.54
N GLU A 78 9.80 11.80 -25.05
CA GLU A 78 10.29 13.13 -24.71
C GLU A 78 9.25 13.90 -23.89
N LEU A 79 9.66 14.44 -22.75
CA LEU A 79 8.82 15.24 -21.86
C LEU A 79 9.34 16.69 -21.82
N SER A 80 8.48 17.63 -22.21
CA SER A 80 8.78 19.06 -22.12
C SER A 80 8.79 19.53 -20.66
N TYR A 81 9.56 20.59 -20.36
CA TYR A 81 9.59 21.15 -19.01
C TYR A 81 8.21 21.68 -18.55
N ALA A 82 7.43 22.25 -19.47
CA ALA A 82 6.07 22.70 -19.20
C ALA A 82 5.16 21.54 -18.75
N LEU A 83 5.31 20.36 -19.37
CA LEU A 83 4.57 19.17 -18.98
C LEU A 83 4.96 18.65 -17.59
N LEU A 84 6.25 18.70 -17.23
CA LEU A 84 6.72 18.32 -15.89
C LEU A 84 6.19 19.26 -14.80
N LEU A 85 6.09 20.56 -15.10
CA LEU A 85 5.44 21.53 -14.20
C LEU A 85 3.94 21.24 -14.06
N LEU A 86 3.25 20.92 -15.16
CA LEU A 86 1.84 20.50 -15.12
C LEU A 86 1.65 19.27 -14.23
N PHE A 87 2.48 18.23 -14.40
CA PHE A 87 2.46 17.06 -13.52
C PHE A 87 2.67 17.42 -12.05
N SER A 88 3.60 18.35 -11.77
CA SER A 88 3.85 18.83 -10.41
C SER A 88 2.63 19.52 -9.81
N ALA A 89 1.96 20.39 -10.59
CA ALA A 89 0.75 21.07 -10.16
C ALA A 89 -0.42 20.10 -9.92
N VAL A 90 -0.66 19.17 -10.86
CA VAL A 90 -1.71 18.15 -10.73
C VAL A 90 -1.46 17.25 -9.54
N TRP A 91 -0.22 16.83 -9.30
CA TRP A 91 0.11 16.00 -8.15
C TRP A 91 -0.05 16.76 -6.82
N LEU A 92 0.30 18.04 -6.77
CA LEU A 92 0.08 18.87 -5.59
C LEU A 92 -1.43 18.98 -5.26
N LEU A 93 -2.29 19.07 -6.28
CA LEU A 93 -3.75 19.02 -6.10
C LEU A 93 -4.25 17.65 -5.63
N GLN A 94 -3.50 16.57 -5.87
CA GLN A 94 -3.83 15.22 -5.41
C GLN A 94 -3.48 14.99 -3.93
N LEU A 95 -2.55 15.76 -3.34
CA LEU A 95 -2.11 15.60 -1.93
C LEU A 95 -3.23 15.54 -0.87
N PRO A 96 -4.30 16.36 -0.93
CA PRO A 96 -5.36 16.33 0.07
C PRO A 96 -6.16 15.02 0.08
N PHE A 97 -6.19 14.29 -1.05
CA PHE A 97 -6.90 13.03 -1.17
C PHE A 97 -6.13 11.96 -0.37
N ARG A 98 -6.65 11.64 0.83
CA ARG A 98 -6.00 10.80 1.86
C ARG A 98 -5.93 9.30 1.51
N HIS A 99 -5.77 8.95 0.25
CA HIS A 99 -5.84 7.57 -0.24
C HIS A 99 -4.73 7.33 -1.27
N ALA A 100 -3.87 6.32 -1.03
CA ALA A 100 -2.61 6.15 -1.76
C ALA A 100 -2.78 5.98 -3.27
N SER A 101 -3.91 5.43 -3.73
CA SER A 101 -4.22 5.26 -5.15
C SER A 101 -4.22 6.57 -5.95
N TRP A 102 -4.46 7.71 -5.29
CA TRP A 102 -4.45 9.04 -5.91
C TRP A 102 -3.05 9.65 -6.06
N TYR A 103 -2.09 9.17 -5.27
CA TYR A 103 -0.70 9.66 -5.34
C TYR A 103 0.09 9.01 -6.47
N SER A 104 -0.49 8.03 -7.18
CA SER A 104 0.14 7.40 -8.33
C SER A 104 0.24 8.35 -9.51
N PHE A 105 1.43 8.42 -10.10
CA PHE A 105 1.73 9.16 -11.31
C PHE A 105 0.91 8.68 -12.49
N THR A 106 0.44 7.42 -12.50
CA THR A 106 -0.51 6.93 -13.50
C THR A 106 -1.79 7.78 -13.52
N VAL A 107 -2.28 8.20 -12.35
CA VAL A 107 -3.44 9.10 -12.21
C VAL A 107 -3.05 10.51 -12.64
N THR A 108 -1.90 11.02 -12.21
CA THR A 108 -1.37 12.33 -12.61
C THR A 108 -1.24 12.46 -14.13
N ALA A 109 -0.67 11.45 -14.80
CA ALA A 109 -0.50 11.40 -16.25
C ALA A 109 -1.86 11.39 -16.97
N ALA A 110 -2.80 10.53 -16.55
CA ALA A 110 -4.12 10.46 -17.16
C ALA A 110 -4.94 11.74 -16.96
N VAL A 111 -4.93 12.32 -15.76
CA VAL A 111 -5.60 13.60 -15.48
C VAL A 111 -4.99 14.72 -16.32
N SER A 112 -3.66 14.82 -16.36
CA SER A 112 -2.99 15.87 -17.16
C SER A 112 -3.35 15.75 -18.63
N MET A 113 -3.32 14.53 -19.16
CA MET A 113 -3.68 14.23 -20.55
C MET A 113 -5.12 14.61 -20.90
N LEU A 114 -6.07 14.42 -19.98
CA LEU A 114 -7.46 14.87 -20.14
C LEU A 114 -7.62 16.38 -19.96
N LEU A 115 -6.75 17.04 -19.19
CA LEU A 115 -6.79 18.48 -18.95
C LEU A 115 -6.21 19.31 -20.10
N LEU A 116 -5.19 18.80 -20.80
CA LEU A 116 -4.51 19.49 -21.92
C LEU A 116 -5.47 20.21 -22.89
N PRO A 117 -6.52 19.56 -23.45
CA PRO A 117 -7.41 20.20 -24.42
C PRO A 117 -8.28 21.34 -23.84
N PHE A 118 -8.39 21.43 -22.51
CA PHE A 118 -9.16 22.48 -21.83
C PHE A 118 -8.28 23.66 -21.37
N LEU A 119 -6.96 23.54 -21.49
CA LEU A 119 -6.05 24.63 -21.14
C LEU A 119 -6.05 25.69 -22.24
N PRO A 120 -6.14 26.99 -21.88
CA PRO A 120 -6.05 28.05 -22.87
C PRO A 120 -4.65 28.09 -23.48
N ALA A 121 -4.54 28.50 -24.74
CA ALA A 121 -3.25 28.70 -25.40
C ALA A 121 -2.48 29.94 -24.90
N GLY A 122 -3.16 30.85 -24.18
CA GLY A 122 -2.57 32.07 -23.64
C GLY A 122 -3.61 33.04 -23.09
N GLY A 123 -3.25 34.31 -22.96
CA GLY A 123 -4.17 35.38 -22.50
C GLY A 123 -4.25 35.53 -20.98
N THR A 124 -3.29 34.96 -20.24
CA THR A 124 -3.27 34.97 -18.77
C THR A 124 -2.64 36.24 -18.16
N GLY A 125 -2.19 37.19 -18.99
CA GLY A 125 -1.59 38.45 -18.58
C GLY A 125 -0.11 38.38 -18.15
N SER A 126 0.50 37.19 -18.10
CA SER A 126 1.95 37.06 -17.84
C SER A 126 2.66 36.30 -18.97
N ALA A 127 3.83 36.80 -19.37
CA ALA A 127 4.62 36.23 -20.46
C ALA A 127 5.05 34.79 -20.17
N TRP A 128 5.57 34.53 -18.97
CA TRP A 128 6.00 33.20 -18.56
C TRP A 128 4.88 32.15 -18.58
N LEU A 129 3.67 32.48 -18.11
CA LEU A 129 2.53 31.54 -18.19
C LEU A 129 2.12 31.31 -19.64
N ASN A 130 2.10 32.35 -20.48
CA ASN A 130 1.74 32.19 -21.89
C ASN A 130 2.75 31.28 -22.63
N ASP A 131 4.06 31.44 -22.38
CA ASP A 131 5.09 30.57 -22.96
C ASP A 131 4.93 29.10 -22.50
N MET A 132 4.60 28.90 -21.22
CA MET A 132 4.30 27.57 -20.68
C MET A 132 3.05 26.95 -21.33
N LEU A 133 1.97 27.73 -21.46
CA LEU A 133 0.72 27.29 -22.09
C LEU A 133 0.93 26.96 -23.57
N ALA A 134 1.68 27.78 -24.30
CA ALA A 134 2.06 27.51 -25.70
C ALA A 134 2.84 26.19 -25.81
N SER A 135 3.83 25.99 -24.94
CA SER A 135 4.62 24.75 -24.89
C SER A 135 3.78 23.50 -24.58
N LEU A 136 2.65 23.66 -23.87
CA LEU A 136 1.72 22.55 -23.58
C LEU A 136 0.86 22.18 -24.79
N GLN A 137 0.59 23.11 -25.71
CA GLN A 137 -0.17 22.84 -26.95
C GLN A 137 0.65 22.02 -27.95
N GLU A 138 1.98 22.11 -27.89
CA GLU A 138 2.91 21.38 -28.76
C GLU A 138 3.28 19.99 -28.22
N VAL A 139 2.71 19.58 -27.08
CA VAL A 139 3.02 18.28 -26.47
C VAL A 139 2.57 17.14 -27.37
N ASN A 140 3.52 16.25 -27.69
CA ASN A 140 3.22 15.04 -28.44
C ASN A 140 2.42 14.05 -27.58
N MET A 141 1.16 13.83 -27.96
CA MET A 141 0.25 12.95 -27.25
C MET A 141 0.68 11.47 -27.32
N PHE A 142 1.47 11.08 -28.32
CA PHE A 142 2.08 9.74 -28.39
C PHE A 142 3.00 9.48 -27.19
N HIS A 143 3.86 10.43 -26.82
CA HIS A 143 4.77 10.30 -25.67
C HIS A 143 3.99 10.11 -24.36
N LEU A 144 2.89 10.86 -24.19
CA LEU A 144 1.99 10.73 -23.05
C LEU A 144 1.27 9.39 -23.02
N GLY A 145 0.84 8.88 -24.17
CA GLY A 145 0.20 7.56 -24.28
C GLY A 145 1.15 6.43 -23.90
N VAL A 146 2.40 6.45 -24.40
CA VAL A 146 3.44 5.47 -24.03
C VAL A 146 3.73 5.53 -22.52
N LEU A 147 3.94 6.75 -21.99
CA LEU A 147 4.16 6.98 -20.56
C LEU A 147 3.03 6.37 -19.73
N LEU A 148 1.78 6.71 -20.07
CA LEU A 148 0.60 6.30 -19.33
C LEU A 148 0.41 4.77 -19.32
N VAL A 149 0.46 4.13 -20.48
CA VAL A 149 0.26 2.68 -20.62
C VAL A 149 1.39 1.91 -19.92
N THR A 150 2.63 2.38 -20.05
CA THR A 150 3.79 1.76 -19.39
C THR A 150 3.66 1.81 -17.87
N LEU A 151 3.34 2.98 -17.30
CA LEU A 151 3.16 3.13 -15.86
C LEU A 151 1.98 2.30 -15.34
N MET A 152 0.87 2.26 -16.08
CA MET A 152 -0.31 1.45 -15.71
C MET A 152 -0.01 -0.05 -15.72
N LEU A 153 0.72 -0.55 -16.73
CA LEU A 153 1.13 -1.95 -16.80
C LEU A 153 2.07 -2.32 -15.64
N LEU A 154 3.08 -1.49 -15.38
CA LEU A 154 4.02 -1.72 -14.28
C LEU A 154 3.32 -1.67 -12.93
N GLU A 155 2.40 -0.73 -12.72
CA GLU A 155 1.61 -0.68 -11.50
C GLU A 155 0.79 -1.96 -11.31
N ALA A 156 0.11 -2.44 -12.35
CA ALA A 156 -0.69 -3.65 -12.28
C ALA A 156 0.14 -4.88 -11.90
N VAL A 157 1.31 -5.05 -12.52
CA VAL A 157 2.23 -6.17 -12.23
C VAL A 157 2.81 -6.07 -10.83
N LEU A 158 3.25 -4.88 -10.42
CA LEU A 158 3.80 -4.64 -9.07
C LEU A 158 2.75 -4.88 -7.98
N PHE A 159 1.51 -4.42 -8.20
CA PHE A 159 0.42 -4.62 -7.25
C PHE A 159 -0.01 -6.08 -7.16
N ARG A 160 -0.10 -6.78 -8.29
CA ARG A 160 -0.41 -8.22 -8.32
C ARG A 160 0.60 -9.06 -7.54
N THR A 161 1.87 -8.65 -7.51
CA THR A 161 2.97 -9.41 -6.90
C THR A 161 3.38 -8.89 -5.52
N SER A 162 2.61 -8.00 -4.91
CA SER A 162 2.93 -7.41 -3.61
C SER A 162 1.74 -7.42 -2.65
N ALA A 163 1.77 -8.36 -1.72
CA ALA A 163 0.77 -8.51 -0.66
C ALA A 163 1.02 -7.62 0.58
N ALA A 164 1.89 -6.61 0.47
CA ALA A 164 2.22 -5.76 1.62
C ALA A 164 0.95 -5.07 2.16
N SER A 165 0.65 -5.33 3.42
CA SER A 165 -0.60 -4.90 4.04
C SER A 165 -0.39 -4.43 5.46
N SER A 166 -1.34 -3.63 5.94
CA SER A 166 -1.37 -3.06 7.29
C SER A 166 -2.73 -3.40 7.92
N PRO A 167 -2.75 -4.00 9.12
CA PRO A 167 -4.00 -4.37 9.77
C PRO A 167 -4.80 -3.12 10.17
N LEU A 168 -6.11 -3.28 10.19
CA LEU A 168 -7.09 -2.24 10.46
C LEU A 168 -8.25 -2.86 11.25
N LEU A 169 -8.80 -2.08 12.18
CA LEU A 169 -10.07 -2.38 12.82
C LEU A 169 -11.13 -1.47 12.20
N GLN A 170 -12.26 -2.04 11.80
CA GLN A 170 -13.39 -1.29 11.26
C GLN A 170 -14.71 -1.88 11.73
N LYS A 171 -15.78 -1.07 11.73
CA LYS A 171 -17.12 -1.55 12.02
C LYS A 171 -17.70 -2.25 10.80
N SER A 172 -18.21 -3.45 10.99
CA SER A 172 -19.00 -4.16 9.99
C SER A 172 -20.36 -3.47 9.77
N PRO A 173 -21.08 -3.78 8.68
CA PRO A 173 -22.47 -3.33 8.50
C PRO A 173 -23.40 -3.67 9.67
N ARG A 174 -23.06 -4.72 10.44
CA ARG A 174 -23.80 -5.19 11.62
C ARG A 174 -23.38 -4.49 12.92
N GLY A 175 -22.55 -3.46 12.85
CA GLY A 175 -22.08 -2.68 14.01
C GLY A 175 -20.96 -3.34 14.82
N LYS A 176 -20.71 -4.65 14.67
CA LYS A 176 -19.60 -5.36 15.32
C LYS A 176 -18.25 -4.92 14.73
N MET A 177 -17.25 -4.76 15.59
CA MET A 177 -15.87 -4.53 15.16
C MET A 177 -15.31 -5.78 14.49
N VAL A 178 -14.73 -5.61 13.32
CA VAL A 178 -14.09 -6.68 12.54
C VAL A 178 -12.68 -6.26 12.14
N GLY A 179 -11.82 -7.25 11.99
CA GLY A 179 -10.51 -7.05 11.39
C GLY A 179 -10.60 -6.88 9.88
N ALA A 180 -9.70 -6.07 9.34
CA ALA A 180 -9.49 -5.91 7.91
C ALA A 180 -8.01 -5.58 7.64
N HIS A 181 -7.58 -5.72 6.40
CA HIS A 181 -6.27 -5.29 5.94
C HIS A 181 -6.41 -4.16 4.93
N THR A 182 -5.59 -3.12 5.10
CA THR A 182 -5.32 -2.16 4.03
C THR A 182 -4.10 -2.65 3.28
N ILE A 183 -4.29 -3.09 2.04
CA ILE A 183 -3.22 -3.45 1.12
C ILE A 183 -2.82 -2.16 0.42
N SER A 184 -1.59 -1.72 0.64
CA SER A 184 -1.11 -0.45 0.10
C SER A 184 0.36 -0.56 -0.24
N ASN A 185 0.68 -0.27 -1.49
CA ASN A 185 2.05 -0.24 -1.96
C ASN A 185 2.28 1.07 -2.72
N LEU A 186 3.36 1.76 -2.39
CA LEU A 186 3.84 2.94 -3.09
C LEU A 186 5.30 2.66 -3.48
N TRP A 187 5.58 2.70 -4.77
CA TRP A 187 6.89 2.45 -5.36
C TRP A 187 7.42 3.74 -5.97
N LEU A 188 8.60 4.17 -5.56
CA LEU A 188 9.31 5.27 -6.19
C LEU A 188 10.24 4.70 -7.26
N MET A 189 9.81 4.78 -8.52
CA MET A 189 10.48 4.16 -9.66
C MET A 189 11.31 5.20 -10.42
N PRO A 190 12.64 5.26 -10.22
CA PRO A 190 13.49 6.15 -11.01
C PRO A 190 13.57 5.63 -12.45
N ALA A 191 13.07 6.41 -13.40
CA ALA A 191 13.17 6.08 -14.83
C ALA A 191 13.73 7.26 -15.62
N VAL A 192 14.49 6.93 -16.66
CA VAL A 192 15.11 7.91 -17.55
C VAL A 192 14.14 8.26 -18.67
N VAL A 193 14.00 9.55 -18.95
CA VAL A 193 13.23 10.09 -20.08
C VAL A 193 14.09 11.08 -20.87
N LEU A 194 13.67 11.39 -22.10
CA LEU A 194 14.29 12.43 -22.93
C LEU A 194 13.67 13.79 -22.61
N VAL A 195 14.48 14.85 -22.69
CA VAL A 195 14.07 16.25 -22.50
C VAL A 195 14.73 17.10 -23.61
N PRO A 196 14.04 18.11 -24.17
CA PRO A 196 14.55 19.00 -25.23
C PRO A 196 15.58 20.03 -24.76
N ALA A 197 16.48 19.64 -23.86
CA ALA A 197 17.44 20.55 -23.21
C ALA A 197 18.79 19.89 -22.96
N GLY A 198 19.33 19.14 -23.91
CA GLY A 198 20.64 18.49 -23.77
C GLY A 198 21.61 18.81 -24.90
N GLY A 199 22.79 18.18 -24.85
CA GLY A 199 23.86 18.34 -25.83
C GLY A 199 24.07 17.10 -26.71
N ALA A 200 23.28 16.05 -26.52
CA ALA A 200 23.36 14.84 -27.35
C ALA A 200 22.59 15.07 -28.65
N ALA A 201 23.32 15.09 -29.78
CA ALA A 201 22.70 15.13 -31.10
C ALA A 201 22.05 13.77 -31.41
N SER A 202 20.84 13.79 -31.98
CA SER A 202 20.20 12.57 -32.51
C SER A 202 21.01 12.06 -33.71
N GLN A 203 21.87 11.06 -33.51
CA GLN A 203 22.66 10.46 -34.60
C GLN A 203 21.84 9.48 -35.46
N GLY A 204 20.57 9.79 -35.75
CA GLY A 204 19.73 9.07 -36.72
C GLY A 204 19.45 7.58 -36.47
N TRP A 205 19.84 7.01 -35.32
CA TRP A 205 19.68 5.58 -35.02
C TRP A 205 18.36 5.24 -34.32
N TRP A 206 17.55 6.24 -33.98
CA TRP A 206 16.33 6.03 -33.20
C TRP A 206 15.15 5.68 -34.12
N PRO A 207 14.59 4.47 -33.99
CA PRO A 207 13.62 3.95 -34.98
C PRO A 207 12.23 4.62 -34.94
N LEU A 208 11.95 5.44 -33.93
CA LEU A 208 10.63 6.06 -33.70
C LEU A 208 10.69 7.60 -33.63
N LEU A 209 11.86 8.20 -33.84
CA LEU A 209 12.08 9.66 -33.81
C LEU A 209 12.40 10.24 -35.20
N ASP A 210 11.87 9.63 -36.26
CA ASP A 210 11.94 10.19 -37.62
C ASP A 210 11.16 11.52 -37.66
N GLY A 211 11.83 12.61 -37.28
CA GLY A 211 11.24 13.95 -37.21
C GLY A 211 11.82 14.87 -36.13
N THR A 212 12.55 14.35 -35.14
CA THR A 212 13.13 15.20 -34.08
C THR A 212 14.54 15.67 -34.46
N THR A 213 14.61 16.72 -35.29
CA THR A 213 15.84 17.51 -35.48
C THR A 213 16.09 18.33 -34.22
N GLY A 214 16.99 17.88 -33.35
CA GLY A 214 17.26 18.59 -32.09
C GLY A 214 18.36 17.98 -31.24
N THR A 215 18.72 18.71 -30.18
CA THR A 215 19.64 18.25 -29.14
C THR A 215 18.84 17.75 -27.94
N PHE A 216 19.00 16.48 -27.60
CA PHE A 216 18.30 15.85 -26.48
C PHE A 216 19.23 15.71 -25.29
N GLY A 217 18.62 15.61 -24.11
CA GLY A 217 19.33 15.21 -22.91
C GLY A 217 18.51 14.22 -22.11
N PHE A 218 19.19 13.40 -21.35
CA PHE A 218 18.56 12.49 -20.42
C PHE A 218 18.17 13.22 -19.13
N MET A 219 17.05 12.83 -18.55
CA MET A 219 16.62 13.24 -17.22
C MET A 219 16.11 12.03 -16.45
N LEU A 220 16.59 11.86 -15.23
CA LEU A 220 16.08 10.85 -14.31
C LEU A 220 14.88 11.43 -13.56
N ILE A 221 13.72 10.79 -13.65
CA ILE A 221 12.48 11.19 -12.98
C ILE A 221 12.02 10.08 -12.05
N PRO A 222 11.67 10.38 -10.78
CA PRO A 222 11.27 9.37 -9.82
C PRO A 222 9.76 9.16 -9.92
N PHE A 223 9.26 8.33 -10.83
CA PHE A 223 7.83 8.11 -10.96
C PHE A 223 7.27 7.40 -9.73
N LEU A 224 6.43 8.10 -8.96
CA LEU A 224 5.72 7.49 -7.82
C LEU A 224 4.51 6.71 -8.34
N VAL A 225 4.52 5.40 -8.22
CA VAL A 225 3.43 4.52 -8.69
C VAL A 225 2.86 3.79 -7.48
N GLY A 226 1.55 3.55 -7.45
CA GLY A 226 0.98 2.85 -6.30
C GLY A 226 -0.52 2.73 -6.28
N TYR A 227 -0.98 1.77 -5.49
CA TYR A 227 -2.39 1.45 -5.38
C TYR A 227 -2.72 1.03 -3.95
N GLN A 228 -3.97 1.27 -3.55
CA GLN A 228 -4.50 0.91 -2.25
C GLN A 228 -5.88 0.29 -2.41
N VAL A 229 -6.09 -0.83 -1.71
CA VAL A 229 -7.40 -1.47 -1.56
C VAL A 229 -7.54 -2.02 -0.14
N LYS A 230 -8.77 -2.08 0.38
CA LYS A 230 -9.08 -2.75 1.64
C LYS A 230 -9.68 -4.13 1.39
N ALA A 231 -9.34 -5.09 2.26
CA ALA A 231 -9.88 -6.43 2.23
C ALA A 231 -10.22 -6.90 3.65
N GLN A 232 -11.42 -7.44 3.84
CA GLN A 232 -11.89 -8.03 5.10
C GLN A 232 -12.33 -9.49 4.93
N SER A 233 -12.81 -9.89 3.76
CA SER A 233 -13.36 -11.23 3.51
C SER A 233 -12.36 -12.20 2.84
N VAL A 234 -11.22 -11.68 2.40
CA VAL A 234 -10.16 -12.46 1.75
C VAL A 234 -8.79 -12.04 2.26
N TYR A 235 -7.83 -12.96 2.14
CA TYR A 235 -6.44 -12.70 2.53
C TYR A 235 -5.77 -11.64 1.61
N PRO A 236 -4.80 -10.87 2.14
CA PRO A 236 -4.14 -9.77 1.41
C PRO A 236 -3.48 -10.17 0.08
N ASP A 237 -2.87 -11.35 0.05
CA ASP A 237 -2.26 -11.97 -1.13
C ASP A 237 -3.29 -12.21 -2.23
N VAL A 238 -4.39 -12.90 -1.91
CA VAL A 238 -5.50 -13.18 -2.84
C VAL A 238 -6.15 -11.88 -3.34
N ALA A 239 -6.35 -10.91 -2.45
CA ALA A 239 -6.89 -9.60 -2.80
C ALA A 239 -5.98 -8.83 -3.78
N SER A 240 -4.68 -8.78 -3.47
CA SER A 240 -3.68 -8.12 -4.33
C SER A 240 -3.63 -8.75 -5.72
N GLU A 241 -3.71 -10.09 -5.80
CA GLU A 241 -3.72 -10.80 -7.08
C GLU A 241 -4.98 -10.47 -7.90
N ARG A 242 -6.17 -10.58 -7.30
CA ARG A 242 -7.45 -10.33 -7.99
C ARG A 242 -7.55 -8.90 -8.50
N VAL A 243 -7.21 -7.92 -7.67
CA VAL A 243 -7.25 -6.50 -8.06
C VAL A 243 -6.15 -6.18 -9.06
N GLY A 244 -4.93 -6.70 -8.87
CA GLY A 244 -3.83 -6.54 -9.82
C GLY A 244 -4.15 -7.12 -11.20
N ALA A 245 -4.84 -8.26 -11.27
CA ALA A 245 -5.32 -8.83 -12.53
C ALA A 245 -6.34 -7.93 -13.23
N ARG A 246 -7.28 -7.33 -12.48
CA ARG A 246 -8.24 -6.34 -13.04
C ARG A 246 -7.51 -5.11 -13.56
N LEU A 247 -6.54 -4.57 -12.81
CA LEU A 247 -5.72 -3.45 -13.26
C LEU A 247 -4.93 -3.81 -14.52
N PHE A 248 -4.43 -5.04 -14.62
CA PHE A 248 -3.71 -5.51 -15.81
C PHE A 248 -4.63 -5.54 -17.04
N VAL A 249 -5.85 -6.04 -16.90
CA VAL A 249 -6.85 -5.98 -17.98
C VAL A 249 -7.18 -4.53 -18.35
N THR A 250 -7.34 -3.64 -17.38
CA THR A 250 -7.52 -2.20 -17.65
C THR A 250 -6.33 -1.61 -18.40
N ALA A 251 -5.10 -2.00 -18.06
CA ALA A 251 -3.89 -1.55 -18.74
C ALA A 251 -3.85 -2.03 -20.20
N LEU A 252 -4.23 -3.27 -20.47
CA LEU A 252 -4.35 -3.81 -21.83
C LEU A 252 -5.44 -3.08 -22.64
N LEU A 253 -6.60 -2.82 -22.03
CA LEU A 253 -7.66 -2.04 -22.67
C LEU A 253 -7.18 -0.62 -23.00
N ALA A 254 -6.54 0.07 -22.06
CA ALA A 254 -5.94 1.39 -22.30
C ALA A 254 -4.88 1.34 -23.43
N GLY A 255 -4.05 0.29 -23.46
CA GLY A 255 -3.10 0.03 -24.54
C GLY A 255 -3.78 -0.17 -25.90
N ALA A 256 -4.92 -0.85 -25.94
CA ALA A 256 -5.71 -1.02 -27.17
C ALA A 256 -6.31 0.32 -27.66
N PHE A 257 -6.83 1.16 -26.76
CA PHE A 257 -7.28 2.52 -27.11
C PHE A 257 -6.13 3.40 -27.59
N PHE A 258 -4.97 3.31 -26.94
CA PHE A 258 -3.75 3.98 -27.37
C PHE A 258 -3.31 3.53 -28.77
N ALA A 259 -3.26 2.23 -29.05
CA ALA A 259 -2.96 1.72 -30.39
C ALA A 259 -4.03 2.11 -31.41
N GLY A 260 -5.30 2.14 -31.03
CA GLY A 260 -6.38 2.64 -31.89
C GLY A 260 -6.22 4.13 -32.25
N SER A 261 -5.52 4.91 -31.43
CA SER A 261 -5.32 6.34 -31.67
C SER A 261 -4.50 6.65 -32.92
N PHE A 262 -3.72 5.70 -33.44
CA PHE A 262 -3.05 5.81 -34.74
C PHE A 262 -4.04 5.92 -35.90
N PHE A 263 -5.24 5.36 -35.75
CA PHE A 263 -6.31 5.45 -36.76
C PHE A 263 -7.29 6.58 -36.44
N LEU A 264 -7.64 6.76 -35.16
CA LEU A 264 -8.57 7.78 -34.68
C LEU A 264 -7.97 8.53 -33.49
N PRO A 265 -7.36 9.72 -33.70
CA PRO A 265 -6.60 10.43 -32.66
C PRO A 265 -7.36 10.67 -31.35
N VAL A 266 -8.69 10.82 -31.41
CA VAL A 266 -9.56 11.01 -30.23
C VAL A 266 -9.49 9.84 -29.25
N LEU A 267 -9.17 8.62 -29.70
CA LEU A 267 -9.06 7.44 -28.83
C LEU A 267 -7.96 7.56 -27.78
N ILE A 268 -6.99 8.46 -27.97
CA ILE A 268 -5.91 8.68 -27.01
C ILE A 268 -6.46 9.23 -25.68
N TYR A 269 -7.46 10.11 -25.73
CA TYR A 269 -8.17 10.60 -24.54
C TYR A 269 -9.04 9.50 -23.92
N ALA A 270 -9.59 8.61 -24.74
CA ALA A 270 -10.30 7.44 -24.25
C ALA A 270 -9.37 6.49 -23.49
N ALA A 271 -8.11 6.33 -23.91
CA ALA A 271 -7.11 5.58 -23.15
C ALA A 271 -6.89 6.17 -21.74
N ALA A 272 -6.75 7.50 -21.64
CA ALA A 272 -6.65 8.20 -20.35
C ALA A 272 -7.90 8.02 -19.47
N ALA A 273 -9.09 8.13 -20.07
CA ALA A 273 -10.36 7.90 -19.38
C ALA A 273 -10.49 6.45 -18.88
N VAL A 274 -10.12 5.46 -19.70
CA VAL A 274 -10.10 4.04 -19.34
C VAL A 274 -9.16 3.78 -18.18
N VAL A 275 -7.98 4.41 -18.17
CA VAL A 275 -7.07 4.29 -17.02
C VAL A 275 -7.73 4.84 -15.75
N LEU A 276 -8.26 6.07 -15.77
CA LEU A 276 -8.88 6.64 -14.56
C LEU A 276 -10.11 5.86 -14.08
N LEU A 277 -11.07 5.63 -14.96
CA LEU A 277 -12.34 4.97 -14.64
C LEU A 277 -12.14 3.48 -14.37
N GLY A 278 -11.26 2.82 -15.11
CA GLY A 278 -10.93 1.41 -14.91
C GLY A 278 -10.21 1.18 -13.58
N ARG A 279 -9.27 2.05 -13.21
CA ARG A 279 -8.63 2.01 -11.89
C ARG A 279 -9.61 2.22 -10.75
N ALA A 280 -10.47 3.24 -10.86
CA ALA A 280 -11.46 3.53 -9.84
C ALA A 280 -12.48 2.39 -9.71
N SER A 281 -12.98 1.87 -10.84
CA SER A 281 -13.95 0.77 -10.85
C SER A 281 -13.36 -0.54 -10.37
N ALA A 282 -12.11 -0.87 -10.68
CA ALA A 282 -11.46 -2.10 -10.22
C ALA A 282 -11.40 -2.19 -8.68
N GLY A 283 -11.01 -1.09 -8.02
CA GLY A 283 -10.95 -0.98 -6.57
C GLY A 283 -12.34 -0.93 -5.95
N TRP A 284 -13.22 -0.06 -6.47
CA TRP A 284 -14.59 0.08 -5.95
C TRP A 284 -15.39 -1.22 -6.07
N ALA A 285 -15.35 -1.90 -7.22
CA ALA A 285 -16.05 -3.17 -7.41
C ALA A 285 -15.50 -4.28 -6.51
N PHE A 286 -14.21 -4.26 -6.18
CA PHE A 286 -13.64 -5.20 -5.21
C PHE A 286 -14.12 -4.87 -3.79
N GLU A 287 -13.93 -3.63 -3.33
CA GLU A 287 -14.30 -3.22 -1.97
C GLU A 287 -15.80 -3.35 -1.73
N ALA A 288 -16.65 -3.06 -2.72
CA ALA A 288 -18.10 -3.21 -2.61
C ALA A 288 -18.51 -4.69 -2.42
N ALA A 289 -17.88 -5.61 -3.16
CA ALA A 289 -18.14 -7.04 -3.04
C ALA A 289 -17.57 -7.65 -1.74
N ASP A 290 -16.41 -7.16 -1.31
CA ASP A 290 -15.74 -7.59 -0.08
C ASP A 290 -16.48 -7.06 1.17
N HIS A 291 -17.00 -5.85 1.11
CA HIS A 291 -17.74 -5.23 2.22
C HIS A 291 -19.09 -5.92 2.51
N SER A 292 -19.75 -6.48 1.49
CA SER A 292 -20.98 -7.27 1.64
C SER A 292 -20.74 -8.71 2.12
N SER A 293 -19.48 -9.17 2.09
CA SER A 293 -19.08 -10.52 2.47
C SER A 293 -18.72 -10.61 3.96
N VAL A 294 -18.78 -11.82 4.52
CA VAL A 294 -18.41 -12.08 5.92
C VAL A 294 -16.90 -11.90 6.08
N SER A 295 -16.46 -11.15 7.10
CA SER A 295 -15.04 -10.99 7.40
C SER A 295 -14.44 -12.33 7.84
N ILE A 296 -13.25 -12.66 7.33
CA ILE A 296 -12.47 -13.82 7.81
C ILE A 296 -11.80 -13.53 9.16
N TYR A 297 -11.71 -12.25 9.53
CA TYR A 297 -11.17 -11.77 10.80
C TYR A 297 -12.34 -11.42 11.74
N THR A 298 -13.02 -12.45 12.23
CA THR A 298 -14.04 -12.34 13.27
C THR A 298 -13.61 -13.05 14.55
N ALA A 299 -14.15 -12.60 15.68
CA ALA A 299 -14.11 -13.38 16.91
C ALA A 299 -14.80 -14.72 16.66
N ARG A 300 -14.14 -15.81 17.05
CA ARG A 300 -14.68 -17.18 16.99
C ARG A 300 -14.92 -17.64 18.42
N GLU A 301 -15.97 -18.43 18.62
CA GLU A 301 -16.28 -18.99 19.95
C GLU A 301 -15.16 -19.92 20.45
N ASN A 302 -14.44 -20.58 19.55
CA ASN A 302 -13.42 -21.59 19.88
C ASN A 302 -12.00 -21.14 19.54
N GLY A 303 -11.64 -19.89 19.80
CA GLY A 303 -10.26 -19.43 19.70
C GLY A 303 -10.10 -17.97 19.27
N LEU A 304 -8.85 -17.51 19.36
CA LEU A 304 -8.48 -16.12 19.10
C LEU A 304 -7.86 -15.96 17.70
N THR A 305 -8.58 -15.30 16.79
CA THR A 305 -8.17 -15.08 15.40
C THR A 305 -7.07 -14.02 15.30
N VAL A 306 -5.93 -14.36 14.69
CA VAL A 306 -4.80 -13.46 14.47
C VAL A 306 -5.11 -12.52 13.30
N LEU A 307 -5.20 -11.23 13.57
CA LEU A 307 -5.36 -10.19 12.55
C LEU A 307 -4.02 -9.75 11.94
N GLY A 308 -2.93 -9.83 12.69
CA GLY A 308 -1.63 -9.43 12.16
C GLY A 308 -0.48 -9.93 13.03
N VAL A 309 0.72 -9.90 12.47
CA VAL A 309 1.95 -10.32 13.15
C VAL A 309 2.98 -9.21 13.02
N LEU A 310 3.64 -8.90 14.13
CA LEU A 310 4.73 -7.92 14.15
C LEU A 310 6.00 -8.54 13.52
N PRO A 311 6.66 -7.87 12.57
CA PRO A 311 7.96 -8.29 12.05
C PRO A 311 9.01 -8.35 13.17
N GLY A 312 9.89 -9.35 13.12
CA GLY A 312 10.92 -9.65 14.11
C GLY A 312 10.41 -10.25 15.43
N SER A 313 9.11 -10.50 15.55
CA SER A 313 8.50 -11.00 16.80
C SER A 313 8.55 -12.51 16.94
N THR A 314 8.27 -13.00 18.14
CA THR A 314 8.19 -14.45 18.41
C THR A 314 7.05 -15.12 17.64
N ALA A 315 5.95 -14.42 17.37
CA ALA A 315 4.89 -14.89 16.49
C ALA A 315 5.38 -15.09 15.04
N GLU A 316 6.26 -14.22 14.51
CA GLU A 316 6.87 -14.43 13.19
C GLU A 316 7.82 -15.64 13.20
N LYS A 317 8.63 -15.80 14.26
CA LYS A 317 9.50 -16.98 14.44
C LYS A 317 8.72 -18.30 14.50
N LEU A 318 7.51 -18.26 15.06
CA LEU A 318 6.55 -19.37 15.13
C LEU A 318 5.82 -19.63 13.79
N ASN A 319 6.13 -18.83 12.76
CA ASN A 319 5.46 -18.83 11.47
C ASN A 319 3.94 -18.69 11.61
N ILE A 320 3.48 -17.85 12.54
CA ILE A 320 2.05 -17.51 12.65
C ILE A 320 1.69 -16.59 11.50
N LEU A 321 0.59 -16.90 10.81
CA LEU A 321 0.11 -16.13 9.68
C LEU A 321 -1.18 -15.38 10.03
N PRO A 322 -1.39 -14.17 9.48
CA PRO A 322 -2.69 -13.50 9.60
C PRO A 322 -3.81 -14.41 9.07
N GLY A 323 -4.89 -14.51 9.84
CA GLY A 323 -6.05 -15.36 9.55
C GLY A 323 -6.08 -16.69 10.29
N GLU A 324 -4.95 -17.14 10.86
CA GLU A 324 -4.91 -18.33 11.71
C GLU A 324 -5.61 -18.07 13.06
N THR A 325 -6.09 -19.14 13.70
CA THR A 325 -6.78 -19.07 14.99
C THR A 325 -5.97 -19.79 16.07
N ILE A 326 -5.63 -19.09 17.15
CA ILE A 326 -4.99 -19.71 18.33
C ILE A 326 -6.09 -20.30 19.21
N VAL A 327 -6.07 -21.61 19.41
CA VAL A 327 -7.07 -22.33 20.22
C VAL A 327 -6.59 -22.50 21.65
N LYS A 328 -5.31 -22.87 21.83
CA LYS A 328 -4.70 -23.01 23.16
C LYS A 328 -3.33 -22.36 23.23
N THR A 329 -3.00 -21.90 24.44
CA THR A 329 -1.67 -21.40 24.80
C THR A 329 -1.26 -22.10 26.09
N ASN A 330 -0.10 -22.75 26.08
CA ASN A 330 0.43 -23.49 27.23
C ASN A 330 -0.56 -24.53 27.81
N GLY A 331 -1.41 -25.11 26.96
CA GLY A 331 -2.43 -26.09 27.37
C GLY A 331 -3.78 -25.49 27.80
N VAL A 332 -3.86 -24.17 27.97
CA VAL A 332 -5.08 -23.44 28.36
C VAL A 332 -5.82 -22.95 27.11
N GLN A 333 -7.15 -23.11 27.07
CA GLN A 333 -8.00 -22.60 26.00
C GLN A 333 -8.07 -21.07 26.03
N VAL A 334 -7.91 -20.43 24.87
CA VAL A 334 -7.81 -18.97 24.75
C VAL A 334 -8.82 -18.42 23.77
N GLU A 335 -9.83 -17.72 24.29
CA GLU A 335 -10.90 -17.10 23.49
C GLU A 335 -10.82 -15.56 23.49
N THR A 336 -10.08 -14.99 24.44
CA THR A 336 -9.93 -13.54 24.61
C THR A 336 -8.46 -13.16 24.66
N GLN A 337 -8.13 -11.91 24.30
CA GLN A 337 -6.77 -11.36 24.41
C GLN A 337 -6.25 -11.43 25.85
N ALA A 338 -7.14 -11.21 26.82
CA ALA A 338 -6.81 -11.31 28.23
C ALA A 338 -6.47 -12.75 28.66
N ALA A 339 -7.25 -13.73 28.22
CA ALA A 339 -6.95 -15.15 28.48
C ALA A 339 -5.64 -15.59 27.82
N PHE A 340 -5.37 -15.10 26.60
CA PHE A 340 -4.11 -15.34 25.91
C PHE A 340 -2.92 -14.76 26.67
N TYR A 341 -3.03 -13.52 27.14
CA TYR A 341 -1.99 -12.88 27.95
C TYR A 341 -1.76 -13.61 29.27
N GLU A 342 -2.82 -14.00 29.99
CA GLU A 342 -2.75 -14.79 31.23
C GLU A 342 -2.07 -16.14 31.01
N ALA A 343 -2.44 -16.87 29.95
CA ALA A 343 -1.86 -18.15 29.60
C ALA A 343 -0.36 -18.06 29.22
N LEU A 344 0.06 -16.96 28.60
CA LEU A 344 1.48 -16.68 28.36
C LEU A 344 2.26 -16.44 29.66
N GLN A 345 1.65 -15.83 30.68
CA GLN A 345 2.32 -15.58 31.96
C GLN A 345 2.58 -16.85 32.77
N GLN A 346 1.84 -17.94 32.52
CA GLN A 346 2.10 -19.24 33.18
C GLN A 346 3.47 -19.81 32.83
N SER A 347 4.02 -19.49 31.66
CA SER A 347 5.38 -19.87 31.26
C SER A 347 6.08 -18.69 30.60
N SER A 348 6.89 -17.97 31.38
CA SER A 348 7.66 -16.81 30.90
C SER A 348 8.80 -17.17 29.95
N ALA A 349 9.22 -18.44 29.91
CA ALA A 349 10.37 -18.89 29.12
C ALA A 349 10.00 -19.43 27.73
N TYR A 350 8.78 -19.94 27.54
CA TYR A 350 8.35 -20.49 26.25
C TYR A 350 6.86 -20.29 26.00
N ALA A 351 6.50 -20.04 24.74
CA ALA A 351 5.14 -20.08 24.24
C ALA A 351 4.93 -21.40 23.50
N LYS A 352 3.98 -22.23 23.96
CA LYS A 352 3.46 -23.38 23.20
C LYS A 352 2.04 -23.08 22.75
N LEU A 353 1.84 -22.94 21.45
CA LEU A 353 0.55 -22.59 20.84
C LEU A 353 -0.05 -23.78 20.10
N GLU A 354 -1.34 -24.02 20.29
CA GLU A 354 -2.15 -24.85 19.38
C GLU A 354 -2.89 -23.91 18.43
N VAL A 355 -2.55 -24.00 17.15
CA VAL A 355 -3.00 -23.09 16.10
C VAL A 355 -3.79 -23.89 15.06
N VAL A 356 -4.93 -23.34 14.64
CA VAL A 356 -5.68 -23.80 13.47
C VAL A 356 -5.29 -22.89 12.32
N ASP A 357 -4.78 -23.48 11.24
CA ASP A 357 -4.33 -22.74 10.08
C ASP A 357 -5.49 -22.19 9.22
N ARG A 358 -5.17 -21.65 8.04
CA ARG A 358 -6.16 -21.10 7.10
C ARG A 358 -7.05 -22.16 6.45
N ASP A 359 -6.61 -23.42 6.41
CA ASP A 359 -7.30 -24.56 5.82
C ASP A 359 -8.10 -25.37 6.86
N GLY A 360 -7.91 -25.05 8.15
CA GLY A 360 -8.59 -25.69 9.27
C GLY A 360 -7.79 -26.80 9.93
N GLU A 361 -6.53 -27.01 9.54
CA GLU A 361 -5.66 -28.02 10.12
C GLU A 361 -5.03 -27.53 11.43
N LYS A 362 -4.91 -28.43 12.39
CA LYS A 362 -4.32 -28.13 13.71
C LYS A 362 -2.82 -28.38 13.67
N ARG A 363 -2.04 -27.40 14.13
CA ARG A 363 -0.59 -27.52 14.34
C ARG A 363 -0.17 -26.96 15.69
N ILE A 364 0.94 -27.48 16.21
CA ILE A 364 1.56 -26.97 17.43
C ILE A 364 2.79 -26.15 17.03
N ALA A 365 2.89 -24.94 17.56
CA ALA A 365 4.02 -24.05 17.36
C ALA A 365 4.67 -23.73 18.72
N GLN A 366 6.00 -23.84 18.82
CA GLN A 366 6.72 -23.60 20.07
C GLN A 366 7.98 -22.76 19.86
N ALA A 367 8.19 -21.76 20.72
CA ALA A 367 9.36 -20.90 20.72
C ALA A 367 9.64 -20.34 22.12
N SER A 368 10.90 -19.98 22.37
CA SER A 368 11.31 -19.27 23.57
C SER A 368 10.83 -17.82 23.56
N ILE A 369 10.34 -17.32 24.69
CA ILE A 369 9.96 -15.92 24.88
C ILE A 369 11.14 -15.17 25.51
N TYR A 370 11.41 -13.96 25.04
CA TYR A 370 12.46 -13.08 25.59
C TYR A 370 11.86 -11.84 26.27
N GLU A 371 12.60 -11.23 27.20
CA GLU A 371 12.13 -10.09 28.01
C GLU A 371 11.70 -8.86 27.16
N ASN A 372 12.34 -8.67 26.00
CA ASN A 372 12.02 -7.58 25.06
C ASN A 372 10.94 -7.95 24.04
N ASP A 373 10.36 -9.15 24.11
CA ASP A 373 9.27 -9.54 23.21
C ASP A 373 8.02 -8.71 23.52
N HIS A 374 7.21 -8.53 22.48
CA HIS A 374 5.90 -7.93 22.64
C HIS A 374 5.07 -8.75 23.63
N TYR A 375 4.26 -8.07 24.45
CA TYR A 375 3.48 -8.71 25.53
C TYR A 375 2.46 -9.75 25.04
N LEU A 376 2.12 -9.73 23.76
CA LEU A 376 1.31 -10.75 23.07
C LEU A 376 2.15 -11.56 22.06
N ILE A 377 3.44 -11.75 22.33
CA ILE A 377 4.46 -12.39 21.46
C ILE A 377 4.56 -11.87 20.02
N GLY A 378 3.87 -10.76 19.72
CA GLY A 378 3.81 -10.12 18.41
C GLY A 378 2.52 -10.37 17.63
N CYS A 379 1.56 -11.10 18.19
CA CYS A 379 0.23 -11.26 17.63
C CYS A 379 -0.62 -10.00 17.84
N LEU A 380 -1.34 -9.61 16.79
CA LEU A 380 -2.34 -8.56 16.81
C LEU A 380 -3.71 -9.19 16.63
N PHE A 381 -4.66 -8.83 17.48
CA PHE A 381 -5.99 -9.44 17.53
C PHE A 381 -7.10 -8.41 17.31
N ILE A 382 -8.31 -8.92 17.09
CA ILE A 382 -9.55 -8.16 17.11
C ILE A 382 -9.96 -8.00 18.58
N PRO A 383 -10.52 -6.85 18.99
CA PRO A 383 -10.93 -6.65 20.38
C PRO A 383 -12.10 -7.56 20.77
N ASP A 384 -12.09 -7.99 22.04
CA ASP A 384 -13.01 -9.02 22.56
C ASP A 384 -14.44 -8.50 22.80
N ASP A 385 -14.62 -7.27 23.29
CA ASP A 385 -15.94 -6.73 23.69
C ASP A 385 -16.02 -5.20 23.60
N GLU A 386 -14.95 -4.49 23.97
CA GLU A 386 -14.85 -3.04 23.80
C GLU A 386 -14.38 -2.70 22.38
N ASN A 387 -14.81 -1.58 21.79
CA ASN A 387 -14.45 -1.20 20.41
C ASN A 387 -12.93 -1.01 20.16
N THR A 388 -12.07 -1.27 21.15
CA THR A 388 -10.63 -0.99 21.16
C THR A 388 -9.85 -2.13 21.81
N ASN A 389 -8.67 -2.43 21.27
CA ASN A 389 -7.73 -3.34 21.92
C ASN A 389 -7.19 -2.72 23.21
N LEU A 390 -6.93 -3.56 24.22
CA LEU A 390 -6.36 -3.11 25.47
C LEU A 390 -4.84 -2.94 25.35
N SER A 391 -4.33 -1.87 25.97
CA SER A 391 -2.88 -1.69 26.16
C SER A 391 -2.34 -2.70 27.18
N LEU A 392 -1.02 -2.88 27.26
CA LEU A 392 -0.38 -3.71 28.28
C LEU A 392 -0.86 -3.37 29.71
N ARG A 393 -1.02 -2.08 30.02
CA ARG A 393 -1.53 -1.63 31.33
C ARG A 393 -2.98 -2.08 31.53
N GLY A 394 -3.81 -1.95 30.49
CA GLY A 394 -5.21 -2.39 30.51
C GLY A 394 -5.37 -3.90 30.66
N LEU A 395 -4.55 -4.69 29.97
CA LEU A 395 -4.54 -6.15 30.10
C LEU A 395 -4.11 -6.57 31.51
N ARG A 396 -3.05 -5.98 32.06
CA ARG A 396 -2.62 -6.26 33.44
C ARG A 396 -3.71 -5.95 34.46
N SER A 397 -4.35 -4.79 34.37
CA SER A 397 -5.44 -4.45 35.29
C SER A 397 -6.63 -5.40 35.14
N LEU A 398 -6.96 -5.82 33.92
CA LEU A 398 -8.10 -6.71 33.68
C LEU A 398 -7.83 -8.13 34.16
N VAL A 399 -6.60 -8.64 34.05
CA VAL A 399 -6.21 -9.92 34.63
C VAL A 399 -6.35 -9.90 36.15
N VAL A 400 -5.85 -8.84 36.82
CA VAL A 400 -5.99 -8.69 38.28
C VAL A 400 -7.47 -8.67 38.67
N LEU A 401 -8.30 -7.88 37.99
CA LEU A 401 -9.74 -7.83 38.26
C LEU A 401 -10.45 -9.18 38.06
N ARG A 402 -10.00 -10.00 37.10
CA ARG A 402 -10.53 -11.35 36.89
C ARG A 402 -10.08 -12.32 37.99
N GLN A 403 -8.86 -12.19 38.48
CA GLN A 403 -8.36 -12.99 39.60
C GLN A 403 -9.13 -12.65 40.88
N ASP A 404 -9.24 -11.37 41.22
CA ASP A 404 -10.01 -10.91 42.39
C ASP A 404 -11.46 -11.41 42.35
N ARG A 405 -12.12 -11.35 41.18
CA ARG A 405 -13.48 -11.87 41.01
C ARG A 405 -13.58 -13.39 41.19
N ARG A 406 -12.59 -14.16 40.72
CA ARG A 406 -12.56 -15.62 40.91
C ARG A 406 -12.38 -15.95 42.38
N GLU A 407 -11.45 -15.30 43.07
CA GLU A 407 -11.23 -15.49 44.51
C GLU A 407 -12.50 -15.16 45.31
N THR A 408 -13.19 -14.07 44.97
CA THR A 408 -14.45 -13.71 45.63
C THR A 408 -15.54 -14.76 45.40
N ALA A 409 -15.66 -15.29 44.17
CA ALA A 409 -16.64 -16.32 43.85
C ALA A 409 -16.34 -17.66 44.55
N ASP A 410 -15.07 -18.07 44.59
CA ASP A 410 -14.63 -19.28 45.29
C ASP A 410 -14.87 -19.16 46.81
N ASP A 411 -14.74 -17.97 47.38
CA ASP A 411 -15.02 -17.69 48.78
C ASP A 411 -16.52 -17.67 49.10
N GLU A 412 -17.36 -17.19 48.16
CA GLU A 412 -18.82 -17.27 48.26
C GLU A 412 -19.31 -18.73 48.21
N GLU A 413 -18.81 -19.54 47.27
CA GLU A 413 -19.16 -20.96 47.12
C GLU A 413 -18.77 -21.77 48.37
N LYS A 414 -17.58 -21.53 48.93
CA LYS A 414 -17.17 -22.13 50.22
C LYS A 414 -18.06 -21.71 51.38
N GLN A 415 -18.55 -20.47 51.42
CA GLN A 415 -19.44 -20.01 52.49
C GLN A 415 -20.83 -20.64 52.39
N GLU A 416 -21.34 -20.86 51.18
CA GLU A 416 -22.59 -21.59 50.96
C GLU A 416 -22.48 -23.06 51.39
N ASP A 417 -21.42 -23.76 50.99
CA ASP A 417 -21.15 -25.15 51.42
C ASP A 417 -21.05 -25.27 52.96
N THR A 418 -20.37 -24.31 53.61
CA THR A 418 -20.23 -24.31 55.08
C THR A 418 -21.55 -24.01 55.79
N HIS A 419 -22.47 -23.29 55.14
CA HIS A 419 -23.80 -23.01 55.67
C HIS A 419 -24.76 -24.19 55.50
N GLU A 420 -24.69 -24.91 54.38
CA GLU A 420 -25.45 -26.16 54.18
C GLU A 420 -25.03 -27.26 55.16
N GLU A 421 -23.72 -27.42 55.39
CA GLU A 421 -23.15 -28.43 56.30
C GLU A 421 -23.49 -28.17 57.78
N LYS A 422 -23.72 -26.91 58.17
CA LYS A 422 -24.22 -26.54 59.51
C LYS A 422 -25.74 -26.60 59.67
N SER A 423 -26.48 -26.73 58.57
CA SER A 423 -27.95 -26.82 58.56
C SER A 423 -28.49 -28.25 58.50
N SER A 424 -27.60 -29.22 58.24
CA SER A 424 -27.82 -30.67 58.30
C SER A 424 -27.45 -31.22 59.68
#